data_AF-A0A0E3BEV7-F1
#
_entry.id   AF-A0A0E3BEV7-F1
#
_cell.length_a   1.000
_cell.length_b   1.000
_cell.length_c   1.000
_cell.angle_alpha   90.00
_cell.angle_beta   90.00
_cell.angle_gamma   90.00
#
_symmetry.space_group_name_H-M   'P 1'
#
loop_
_entity.id
_entity.type
_entity.pdbx_description
1 polymer ?
#
loop_
_entity_poly.entity_id
_entity_poly.type
_entity_poly.pdbx_seq_one_letter_code
_entity_poly.pdbx_strand_id
1 'polypeptide(L)'
;MVSLFVQVPEVSSEMRKWRSWLVHCMVKTARHYGEARELILAQLEEGRRTAQEMSGGRQLPILDFAFSMEDCITSLEKMLACIEVLTHRGHMVSQQVLALADERKRLNSFRRQQEHMHTQIASGQTGDGPIFVTTSQDGDGIKFRSLNMSFTEIHRLIEAAYHDLAALFPNFDPYSPSSASGTMTLSITATIEVSGQRQGSDLTGA
;
A
#
# COMPACT_ATOMS: atom_id res chain seq x y z
N MET A 1 -7.37 -30.96 -27.36
CA MET A 1 -8.27 -30.08 -26.57
C MET A 1 -7.60 -29.86 -25.22
N VAL A 2 -6.83 -28.78 -25.06
CA VAL A 2 -6.08 -28.50 -23.83
C VAL A 2 -7.03 -27.77 -22.89
N SER A 3 -7.43 -28.45 -21.82
CA SER A 3 -8.26 -27.91 -20.77
C SER A 3 -7.40 -26.96 -19.93
N LEU A 4 -7.53 -25.65 -20.14
CA LEU A 4 -6.81 -24.61 -19.42
C LEU A 4 -7.56 -24.22 -18.13
N PHE A 5 -7.94 -25.20 -17.31
CA PHE A 5 -8.43 -24.91 -15.96
C PHE A 5 -7.22 -24.78 -15.05
N VAL A 6 -6.77 -23.55 -14.87
CA VAL A 6 -5.84 -23.22 -13.80
C VAL A 6 -6.60 -23.44 -12.49
N GLN A 7 -6.29 -24.50 -11.76
CA GLN A 7 -6.78 -24.68 -10.40
C GLN A 7 -6.28 -23.51 -9.56
N VAL A 8 -7.17 -22.59 -9.20
CA VAL A 8 -6.88 -21.60 -8.16
C VAL A 8 -6.63 -22.41 -6.89
N PRO A 9 -5.44 -22.32 -6.26
CA PRO A 9 -5.16 -23.06 -5.04
C PRO A 9 -6.26 -22.77 -4.01
N GLU A 10 -6.72 -23.79 -3.30
CA GLU A 10 -7.69 -23.59 -2.26
C GLU A 10 -7.03 -22.82 -1.10
N VAL A 11 -7.26 -21.51 -1.05
CA VAL A 11 -6.72 -20.63 -0.02
C VAL A 11 -7.63 -20.67 1.21
N SER A 12 -7.05 -20.90 2.38
CA SER A 12 -7.79 -20.88 3.64
C SER A 12 -8.57 -19.57 3.82
N SER A 13 -9.69 -19.62 4.55
CA SER A 13 -10.52 -18.43 4.81
C SER A 13 -9.73 -17.31 5.50
N GLU A 14 -8.79 -17.67 6.37
CA GLU A 14 -7.87 -16.73 7.02
C GLU A 14 -6.91 -16.09 6.01
N MET A 15 -6.27 -16.89 5.16
CA MET A 15 -5.32 -16.37 4.17
C MET A 15 -6.00 -15.49 3.12
N ARG A 16 -7.27 -15.72 2.80
CA ARG A 16 -8.07 -14.79 1.98
C ARG A 16 -8.20 -13.41 2.62
N LYS A 17 -8.46 -13.35 3.94
CA LYS A 17 -8.53 -12.06 4.67
C LYS A 17 -7.20 -11.32 4.60
N TRP A 18 -6.09 -12.03 4.81
CA TRP A 18 -4.75 -11.46 4.73
C TRP A 18 -4.43 -10.91 3.34
N ARG A 19 -4.75 -11.65 2.27
CA ARG A 19 -4.57 -11.19 0.89
C ARG A 19 -5.39 -9.94 0.60
N SER A 20 -6.68 -9.94 0.93
CA SER A 20 -7.55 -8.77 0.73
C SER A 20 -7.05 -7.54 1.51
N TRP A 21 -6.60 -7.76 2.74
CA TRP A 21 -6.03 -6.70 3.57
C TRP A 21 -4.72 -6.12 2.99
N LEU A 22 -3.79 -6.99 2.56
CA LEU A 22 -2.55 -6.55 1.94
C LEU A 22 -2.78 -5.79 0.63
N VAL A 23 -3.68 -6.27 -0.23
CA VAL A 23 -4.07 -5.57 -1.46
C VAL A 23 -4.67 -4.21 -1.12
N HIS A 24 -5.55 -4.14 -0.12
CA HIS A 24 -6.11 -2.88 0.35
C HIS A 24 -5.01 -1.91 0.81
N CYS A 25 -4.07 -2.36 1.65
CA CYS A 25 -2.95 -1.54 2.10
C CYS A 25 -2.06 -1.08 0.94
N MET A 26 -1.78 -1.95 -0.03
CA MET A 26 -1.00 -1.60 -1.22
C MET A 26 -1.68 -0.50 -2.04
N VAL A 27 -2.95 -0.67 -2.39
CA VAL A 27 -3.73 0.33 -3.14
C VAL A 27 -3.79 1.64 -2.38
N LYS A 28 -4.03 1.59 -1.06
CA LYS A 28 -4.08 2.78 -0.21
C LYS A 28 -2.73 3.50 -0.19
N THR A 29 -1.63 2.76 -0.05
CA THR A 29 -0.26 3.31 -0.08
C THR A 29 0.04 3.97 -1.42
N ALA A 30 -0.21 3.27 -2.54
CA ALA A 30 0.06 3.79 -3.88
C ALA A 30 -0.75 5.06 -4.17
N ARG A 31 -2.03 5.09 -3.78
CA ARG A 31 -2.89 6.27 -3.91
C ARG A 31 -2.29 7.47 -3.18
N HIS A 32 -1.98 7.31 -1.90
CA HIS A 32 -1.51 8.45 -1.09
C HIS A 32 -0.09 8.90 -1.45
N TYR A 33 0.77 7.97 -1.87
CA TYR A 33 2.07 8.31 -2.43
C TYR A 33 1.92 9.12 -3.73
N GLY A 34 1.00 8.72 -4.60
CA GLY A 34 0.65 9.46 -5.82
C GLY A 34 0.08 10.84 -5.53
N GLU A 35 -0.90 10.95 -4.64
CA GLU A 35 -1.48 12.23 -4.19
C GLU A 35 -0.40 13.17 -3.62
N ALA A 36 0.46 12.66 -2.74
CA ALA A 36 1.56 13.44 -2.18
C ALA A 36 2.52 13.97 -3.26
N ARG A 37 2.84 13.15 -4.25
CA ARG A 37 3.65 13.58 -5.40
C ARG A 37 2.99 14.71 -6.18
N GLU A 38 1.70 14.60 -6.48
CA GLU A 38 0.97 15.66 -7.18
C GLU A 38 0.90 16.96 -6.36
N LEU A 39 0.80 16.87 -5.04
CA LEU A 39 0.82 18.03 -4.14
C LEU A 39 2.19 18.72 -4.11
N ILE A 40 3.29 17.97 -4.19
CA ILE A 40 4.64 18.56 -4.38
C ILE A 40 4.70 19.32 -5.71
N LEU A 41 4.22 18.71 -6.80
CA LEU A 41 4.21 19.36 -8.11
C LEU A 41 3.36 20.64 -8.09
N ALA A 42 2.18 20.59 -7.48
CA ALA A 42 1.32 21.76 -7.30
C ALA A 42 2.01 22.84 -6.45
N GLN A 43 2.76 22.46 -5.41
CA GLN A 43 3.52 23.42 -4.59
C GLN A 43 4.65 24.10 -5.37
N LEU A 44 5.30 23.37 -6.30
CA LEU A 44 6.32 23.92 -7.19
C LEU A 44 5.71 24.90 -8.20
N GLU A 45 4.55 24.57 -8.77
CA GLU A 45 3.81 25.46 -9.68
C GLU A 45 3.29 26.70 -8.96
N GLU A 46 2.79 26.58 -7.73
CA GLU A 46 2.41 27.72 -6.89
C GLU A 46 3.60 28.69 -6.71
N GLY A 47 4.81 28.16 -6.53
CA GLY A 47 6.03 28.97 -6.41
C GLY A 47 6.40 29.75 -7.67
N ARG A 48 5.84 29.37 -8.83
CA ARG A 48 6.06 30.03 -10.13
C ARG A 48 4.96 31.03 -10.49
N ARG A 49 3.87 31.10 -9.72
CA ARG A 49 2.78 32.05 -9.96
C ARG A 49 3.26 33.49 -9.80
N THR A 50 2.75 34.35 -10.68
CA THR A 50 3.04 35.78 -10.69
C THR A 50 2.38 36.50 -9.50
N ALA A 51 2.87 37.70 -9.18
CA ALA A 51 2.26 38.54 -8.14
C ALA A 51 0.79 38.89 -8.44
N GLN A 52 0.44 39.02 -9.72
CA GLN A 52 -0.94 39.27 -10.16
C GLN A 52 -1.83 38.05 -9.88
N GLU A 53 -1.36 36.84 -10.17
CA GLU A 53 -2.10 35.62 -9.87
C GLU A 53 -2.23 35.40 -8.35
N MET A 54 -1.22 35.75 -7.56
CA MET A 54 -1.24 35.66 -6.10
C MET A 54 -2.14 36.71 -5.42
N SER A 55 -2.67 37.71 -6.15
CA SER A 55 -3.57 38.72 -5.58
C SER A 55 -4.87 38.13 -5.03
N GLY A 56 -5.30 36.96 -5.55
CA GLY A 56 -6.43 36.18 -5.04
C GLY A 56 -6.10 35.26 -3.86
N GLY A 57 -4.87 35.33 -3.33
CA GLY A 57 -4.38 34.46 -2.26
C GLY A 57 -3.45 33.35 -2.75
N ARG A 58 -2.76 32.75 -1.78
CA ARG A 58 -1.83 31.64 -2.01
C ARG A 58 -2.51 30.30 -1.79
N GLN A 59 -2.19 29.35 -2.63
CA GLN A 59 -2.50 27.94 -2.38
C GLN A 59 -1.38 27.37 -1.50
N LEU A 60 -1.73 26.48 -0.57
CA LEU A 60 -0.76 25.81 0.29
C LEU A 60 -0.85 24.28 0.17
N PRO A 61 -0.57 23.69 -1.02
CA PRO A 61 -0.60 22.24 -1.21
C PRO A 61 0.27 21.47 -0.21
N ILE A 62 1.31 22.12 0.34
CA ILE A 62 2.18 21.52 1.36
C ILE A 62 1.45 21.11 2.64
N LEU A 63 0.30 21.71 2.96
CA LEU A 63 -0.51 21.31 4.12
C LEU A 63 -1.22 19.98 3.86
N ASP A 64 -1.76 19.81 2.65
CA ASP A 64 -2.40 18.56 2.23
C ASP A 64 -1.36 17.46 2.02
N PHE A 65 -0.14 17.83 1.58
CA PHE A 65 0.96 16.90 1.41
C PHE A 65 1.27 16.13 2.71
N ALA A 66 1.28 16.83 3.84
CA ALA A 66 1.53 16.22 5.14
C ALA A 66 0.52 15.11 5.43
N PHE A 67 -0.77 15.37 5.22
CA PHE A 67 -1.83 14.37 5.40
C PHE A 67 -1.66 13.16 4.48
N SER A 68 -1.47 13.39 3.17
CA SER A 68 -1.25 12.29 2.21
C SER A 68 -0.03 11.46 2.57
N MET A 69 1.09 12.08 2.97
CA MET A 69 2.27 11.32 3.35
C MET A 69 2.13 10.57 4.67
N GLU A 70 1.45 11.13 5.67
CA GLU A 70 1.17 10.43 6.93
C GLU A 70 0.31 9.18 6.69
N ASP A 71 -0.69 9.29 5.81
CA ASP A 71 -1.54 8.18 5.41
C ASP A 71 -0.78 7.12 4.57
N CYS A 72 0.13 7.56 3.70
CA CYS A 72 1.03 6.70 2.96
C CYS A 72 1.93 5.90 3.90
N ILE A 73 2.63 6.56 4.81
CA ILE A 73 3.52 5.94 5.80
C ILE A 73 2.77 4.92 6.65
N THR A 74 1.58 5.29 7.13
CA THR A 74 0.74 4.42 7.95
C THR A 74 0.29 3.17 7.19
N SER A 75 -0.08 3.32 5.93
CA SER A 75 -0.56 2.20 5.11
C SER A 75 0.58 1.27 4.71
N LEU A 76 1.75 1.84 4.39
CA LEU A 76 2.96 1.11 4.08
C LEU A 76 3.45 0.33 5.30
N GLU A 77 3.56 0.96 6.47
CA GLU A 77 4.02 0.28 7.69
C GLU A 77 3.14 -0.93 8.04
N LYS A 78 1.81 -0.76 8.03
CA LYS A 78 0.86 -1.86 8.25
C LYS A 78 1.05 -3.01 7.27
N MET A 79 1.33 -2.70 6.01
CA MET A 79 1.59 -3.70 4.98
C MET A 79 2.88 -4.47 5.27
N LEU A 80 3.98 -3.76 5.58
CA LEU A 80 5.27 -4.38 5.87
C LEU A 80 5.21 -5.24 7.15
N ALA A 81 4.56 -4.74 8.21
CA ALA A 81 4.33 -5.51 9.44
C ALA A 81 3.51 -6.79 9.18
N CYS A 82 2.51 -6.71 8.30
CA CYS A 82 1.73 -7.87 7.89
C CYS A 82 2.57 -8.89 7.11
N ILE A 83 3.37 -8.44 6.14
CA ILE A 83 4.30 -9.29 5.37
C ILE A 83 5.28 -10.00 6.31
N GLU A 84 5.86 -9.29 7.28
CA GLU A 84 6.75 -9.87 8.29
C GLU A 84 6.05 -10.98 9.08
N VAL A 85 4.85 -10.73 9.60
CA VAL A 85 4.08 -11.71 10.37
C VAL A 85 3.76 -12.95 9.54
N LEU A 86 3.31 -12.78 8.30
CA LEU A 86 2.99 -13.89 7.40
C LEU A 86 4.23 -14.69 7.02
N THR A 87 5.37 -14.01 6.87
CA THR A 87 6.66 -14.67 6.59
C THR A 87 7.11 -15.49 7.79
N HIS A 88 7.05 -14.93 9.00
CA HIS A 88 7.38 -15.65 10.25
C HIS A 88 6.47 -16.85 10.52
N ARG A 89 5.21 -16.78 10.11
CA ARG A 89 4.25 -17.90 10.21
C ARG A 89 4.37 -18.93 9.08
N GLY A 90 5.27 -18.72 8.12
CA GLY A 90 5.45 -19.61 6.97
C GLY A 90 4.31 -19.57 5.96
N HIS A 91 3.47 -18.52 5.98
CA HIS A 91 2.37 -18.34 5.02
C HIS A 91 2.80 -17.65 3.72
N MET A 92 3.99 -17.02 3.72
CA MET A 92 4.58 -16.44 2.53
C MET A 92 6.10 -16.46 2.61
N VAL A 93 6.76 -16.32 1.47
CA VAL A 93 8.19 -16.04 1.38
C VAL A 93 8.33 -14.56 1.03
N SER A 94 9.00 -13.80 1.89
CA SER A 94 9.36 -12.40 1.64
C SER A 94 10.88 -12.31 1.65
N GLN A 95 11.46 -11.97 0.49
CA GLN A 95 12.89 -11.70 0.38
C GLN A 95 13.15 -10.21 0.20
N GLN A 96 12.30 -9.54 -0.57
CA GLN A 96 12.49 -8.14 -0.97
C GLN A 96 12.30 -7.21 0.24
N VAL A 97 11.17 -7.34 0.95
CA VAL A 97 10.88 -6.50 2.13
C VAL A 97 11.87 -6.77 3.26
N LEU A 98 12.20 -8.04 3.50
CA LEU A 98 13.13 -8.40 4.57
C LEU A 98 14.55 -7.86 4.33
N ALA A 99 14.99 -7.76 3.07
CA ALA A 99 16.28 -7.18 2.71
C ALA A 99 16.39 -5.68 3.02
N LEU A 100 15.27 -4.95 3.11
CA LEU A 100 15.23 -3.51 3.38
C LEU A 100 15.04 -3.19 4.87
N ALA A 101 15.83 -3.84 5.74
CA ALA A 101 15.67 -3.74 7.19
C ALA A 101 15.84 -2.31 7.74
N ASP A 102 16.78 -1.54 7.20
CA ASP A 102 17.07 -0.18 7.68
C ASP A 102 16.00 0.82 7.22
N GLU A 103 15.52 0.71 5.98
CA GLU A 103 14.37 1.48 5.49
C GLU A 103 13.11 1.18 6.30
N ARG A 104 12.85 -0.11 6.59
CA ARG A 104 11.73 -0.52 7.46
C ARG A 104 11.83 0.09 8.86
N LYS A 105 13.00 0.04 9.48
CA LYS A 105 13.22 0.62 10.82
C LYS A 105 12.98 2.13 10.82
N ARG A 106 13.39 2.83 9.75
CA ARG A 106 13.13 4.27 9.59
C ARG A 106 11.64 4.55 9.40
N LEU A 107 10.96 3.83 8.52
CA LEU A 107 9.50 3.98 8.34
C LEU A 107 8.74 3.76 9.66
N ASN A 108 9.10 2.72 10.40
CA ASN A 108 8.54 2.46 11.73
C ASN A 108 8.77 3.61 12.71
N SER A 109 9.94 4.26 12.64
CA SER A 109 10.23 5.43 13.46
C SER A 109 9.34 6.61 13.11
N PHE A 110 9.09 6.86 11.82
CA PHE A 110 8.13 7.87 11.36
C PHE A 110 6.72 7.57 11.89
N ARG A 111 6.24 6.33 11.72
CA ARG A 111 4.90 5.92 12.19
C ARG A 111 4.74 6.11 13.70
N ARG A 112 5.73 5.69 14.49
CA ARG A 112 5.74 5.89 15.95
C ARG A 112 5.74 7.36 16.30
N GLN A 113 6.52 8.18 15.62
CA GLN A 113 6.55 9.62 15.88
C GLN A 113 5.19 10.27 15.60
N GLN A 114 4.45 9.82 14.57
CA GLN A 114 3.09 10.28 14.29
C GLN A 114 2.11 9.91 15.41
N GLU A 115 2.16 8.66 15.89
CA GLU A 115 1.28 8.17 16.97
C GLU A 115 1.40 8.97 18.27
N HIS A 116 2.63 9.33 18.65
CA HIS A 116 2.90 10.00 19.93
C HIS A 116 2.78 11.53 19.84
N MET A 117 2.52 12.07 18.65
CA MET A 117 2.54 13.51 18.41
C MET A 117 1.51 14.28 19.21
N HIS A 118 0.27 13.76 19.32
CA HIS A 118 -0.79 14.45 20.08
C HIS A 118 -0.39 14.64 21.55
N THR A 119 0.19 13.61 22.17
CA THR A 119 0.67 13.68 23.55
C THR A 119 1.83 14.65 23.70
N GLN A 120 2.79 14.66 22.74
CA GLN A 120 3.94 15.56 22.75
C GLN A 120 3.54 17.03 22.55
N ILE A 121 2.53 17.30 21.70
CA ILE A 121 1.99 18.65 21.51
C ILE A 121 1.32 19.12 22.80
N ALA A 122 0.47 18.27 23.39
CA ALA A 122 -0.24 18.60 24.64
C ALA A 122 0.71 18.82 25.82
N SER A 123 1.85 18.13 25.86
CA SER A 123 2.87 18.29 26.91
C SER A 123 3.91 19.39 26.63
N GLY A 124 3.81 20.09 25.48
CA GLY A 124 4.80 21.09 25.05
C GLY A 124 6.17 20.51 24.68
N GLN A 125 6.29 19.18 24.57
CA GLN A 125 7.52 18.48 24.22
C GLN A 125 7.65 18.30 22.71
N THR A 126 7.52 19.39 21.96
CA THR A 126 7.61 19.34 20.50
C THR A 126 9.06 19.12 20.06
N GLY A 127 10.05 19.70 20.73
CA GLY A 127 11.46 19.59 20.29
C GLY A 127 11.68 20.26 18.94
N ASP A 128 12.85 20.01 18.32
CA ASP A 128 13.27 20.72 17.12
C ASP A 128 12.71 20.13 15.80
N GLY A 129 12.56 21.00 14.81
CA GLY A 129 12.12 20.63 13.46
C GLY A 129 10.59 20.66 13.27
N PRO A 130 10.13 20.25 12.07
CA PRO A 130 8.72 20.36 11.69
C PRO A 130 7.84 19.42 12.52
N ILE A 131 6.66 19.92 12.92
CA ILE A 131 5.68 19.19 13.72
C ILE A 131 4.73 18.33 12.87
N PHE A 132 4.86 18.36 11.56
CA PHE A 132 4.14 17.53 10.59
C PHE A 132 5.13 17.12 9.50
N VAL A 133 4.74 16.15 8.66
CA VAL A 133 5.60 15.70 7.56
C VAL A 133 5.76 16.79 6.51
N THR A 134 6.99 17.16 6.18
CA THR A 134 7.33 18.12 5.13
C THR A 134 8.40 17.55 4.21
N THR A 135 8.72 18.24 3.11
CA THR A 135 9.84 17.87 2.24
C THR A 135 11.18 18.16 2.92
N SER A 136 12.20 17.36 2.62
CA SER A 136 13.58 17.67 3.00
C SER A 136 14.08 18.96 2.33
N GLN A 137 15.18 19.54 2.82
CA GLN A 137 15.68 20.83 2.31
C GLN A 137 16.21 20.73 0.87
N ASP A 138 16.78 19.59 0.53
CA ASP A 138 17.21 19.16 -0.80
C ASP A 138 16.05 18.66 -1.68
N GLY A 139 14.86 18.47 -1.10
CA GLY A 139 13.67 18.05 -1.83
C GLY A 139 13.69 16.60 -2.30
N ASP A 140 14.63 15.79 -1.81
CA ASP A 140 14.83 14.39 -2.19
C ASP A 140 14.03 13.41 -1.33
N GLY A 141 13.31 13.91 -0.33
CA GLY A 141 12.64 13.09 0.66
C GLY A 141 11.69 13.86 1.58
N ILE A 142 11.37 13.20 2.68
CA ILE A 142 10.53 13.70 3.74
C ILE A 142 11.32 13.94 5.02
N LYS A 143 10.87 14.92 5.79
CA LYS A 143 11.37 15.23 7.11
C LYS A 143 10.21 15.33 8.10
N PHE A 144 10.42 14.75 9.27
CA PHE A 144 9.52 14.92 10.40
C PHE A 144 10.36 14.91 11.68
N ARG A 145 10.40 16.03 12.42
CA ARG A 145 11.37 16.23 13.51
C ARG A 145 12.81 16.00 13.04
N SER A 146 13.56 15.18 13.76
CA SER A 146 14.90 14.71 13.41
C SER A 146 14.89 13.54 12.42
N LEU A 147 13.73 12.97 12.10
CA LEU A 147 13.60 11.87 11.17
C LEU A 147 13.66 12.38 9.73
N ASN A 148 14.36 11.62 8.90
CA ASN A 148 14.49 11.84 7.47
C ASN A 148 14.35 10.50 6.75
N MET A 149 13.76 10.54 5.55
CA MET A 149 13.66 9.40 4.66
C MET A 149 13.54 9.90 3.23
N SER A 150 14.38 9.38 2.34
CA SER A 150 14.33 9.76 0.92
C SER A 150 13.08 9.18 0.23
N PHE A 151 12.59 9.86 -0.81
CA PHE A 151 11.52 9.32 -1.66
C PHE A 151 11.96 8.01 -2.33
N THR A 152 13.24 7.87 -2.65
CA THR A 152 13.80 6.62 -3.20
C THR A 152 13.70 5.46 -2.21
N GLU A 153 13.92 5.68 -0.91
CA GLU A 153 13.74 4.65 0.12
C GLU A 153 12.27 4.26 0.27
N ILE A 154 11.35 5.23 0.25
CA ILE A 154 9.91 4.97 0.31
C ILE A 154 9.48 4.16 -0.91
N HIS A 155 9.90 4.56 -2.11
CA HIS A 155 9.61 3.85 -3.35
C HIS A 155 10.13 2.41 -3.32
N ARG A 156 11.38 2.20 -2.88
CA ARG A 156 11.97 0.85 -2.74
C ARG A 156 11.15 -0.04 -1.81
N LEU A 157 10.64 0.50 -0.70
CA LEU A 157 9.76 -0.27 0.19
C LEU A 157 8.41 -0.62 -0.47
N ILE A 158 7.81 0.31 -1.21
CA ILE A 158 6.55 0.09 -1.94
C ILE A 158 6.75 -1.00 -2.99
N GLU A 159 7.80 -0.90 -3.79
CA GLU A 159 8.15 -1.86 -4.84
C GLU A 159 8.45 -3.24 -4.26
N ALA A 160 9.26 -3.32 -3.19
CA ALA A 160 9.54 -4.57 -2.50
C ALA A 160 8.26 -5.23 -1.97
N ALA A 161 7.38 -4.45 -1.34
CA ALA A 161 6.11 -4.96 -0.85
C ALA A 161 5.18 -5.41 -1.97
N TYR A 162 5.24 -4.75 -3.13
CA TYR A 162 4.48 -5.15 -4.31
C TYR A 162 4.93 -6.48 -4.86
N HIS A 163 6.23 -6.70 -4.98
CA HIS A 163 6.77 -7.98 -5.43
C HIS A 163 6.47 -9.12 -4.45
N ASP A 164 6.64 -8.90 -3.15
CA ASP A 164 6.33 -9.91 -2.14
C ASP A 164 4.82 -10.20 -2.07
N LEU A 165 3.96 -9.19 -2.25
CA LEU A 165 2.51 -9.37 -2.34
C LEU A 165 2.12 -10.15 -3.61
N ALA A 166 2.71 -9.82 -4.75
CA ALA A 166 2.47 -10.49 -6.01
C ALA A 166 2.75 -12.00 -5.94
N ALA A 167 3.76 -12.41 -5.16
CA ALA A 167 4.06 -13.82 -4.91
C ALA A 167 2.90 -14.60 -4.25
N LEU A 168 1.94 -13.92 -3.63
CA LEU A 168 0.71 -14.55 -3.11
C LEU A 168 -0.32 -14.85 -4.20
N PHE A 169 -0.12 -14.39 -5.43
CA PHE A 169 -1.04 -14.55 -6.55
C PHE A 169 -0.33 -15.30 -7.70
N PRO A 170 -0.40 -16.64 -7.75
CA PRO A 170 0.36 -17.45 -8.71
C PRO A 170 0.09 -17.14 -10.19
N ASN A 171 -1.06 -16.53 -10.50
CA ASN A 171 -1.48 -16.19 -11.85
C ASN A 171 -1.18 -14.73 -12.22
N PHE A 172 -0.52 -14.00 -11.32
CA PHE A 172 -0.17 -12.60 -11.52
C PHE A 172 1.34 -12.49 -11.78
N ASP A 173 1.70 -11.95 -12.95
CA ASP A 173 3.09 -11.64 -13.28
C ASP A 173 3.37 -10.16 -12.93
N PRO A 174 4.13 -9.88 -11.86
CA PRO A 174 4.44 -8.51 -11.46
C PRO A 174 5.41 -7.80 -12.42
N TYR A 175 6.07 -8.54 -13.33
CA TYR A 175 6.98 -7.99 -14.34
C TYR A 175 6.31 -7.83 -15.70
N SER A 176 5.01 -8.14 -15.81
CA SER A 176 4.27 -7.91 -17.04
C SER A 176 4.25 -6.42 -17.40
N PRO A 177 4.46 -6.05 -18.68
CA PRO A 177 4.49 -4.65 -19.07
C PRO A 177 3.12 -4.00 -18.80
N SER A 178 3.13 -2.75 -18.33
CA SER A 178 1.93 -1.95 -18.14
C SER A 178 1.21 -1.79 -19.48
N SER A 179 0.13 -2.56 -19.69
CA SER A 179 -0.68 -2.41 -20.88
C SER A 179 -1.46 -1.10 -20.78
N ALA A 180 -1.13 -0.14 -21.66
CA ALA A 180 -1.79 1.17 -21.73
C ALA A 180 -3.26 1.09 -22.20
N SER A 181 -3.83 -0.10 -22.35
CA SER A 181 -5.16 -0.32 -22.96
C SER A 181 -5.94 -1.52 -22.40
N GLY A 182 -5.69 -1.92 -21.16
CA GLY A 182 -6.42 -3.05 -20.55
C GLY A 182 -7.69 -2.59 -19.86
N THR A 183 -8.86 -2.83 -20.47
CA THR A 183 -10.14 -2.81 -19.74
C THR A 183 -9.99 -3.67 -18.49
N MET A 184 -10.26 -3.11 -17.30
CA MET A 184 -10.20 -3.84 -16.04
C MET A 184 -11.15 -5.05 -16.15
N THR A 185 -10.60 -6.24 -16.38
CA THR A 185 -11.41 -7.44 -16.61
C THR A 185 -11.54 -8.14 -15.26
N LEU A 186 -12.66 -7.90 -14.59
CA LEU A 186 -13.00 -8.53 -13.33
C LEU A 186 -13.61 -9.91 -13.64
N SER A 187 -12.78 -10.95 -13.62
CA SER A 187 -13.26 -12.33 -13.82
C SER A 187 -13.91 -12.86 -12.54
N ILE A 188 -15.24 -12.90 -12.52
CA ILE A 188 -16.00 -13.57 -11.46
C ILE A 188 -16.22 -15.02 -11.89
N THR A 189 -15.68 -15.98 -11.15
CA THR A 189 -15.95 -17.41 -11.36
C THR A 189 -17.05 -17.87 -10.41
N ALA A 190 -18.21 -18.24 -10.95
CA ALA A 190 -19.30 -18.87 -10.21
C ALA A 190 -19.23 -20.39 -10.41
N THR A 191 -19.24 -21.15 -9.31
CA THR A 191 -19.33 -22.62 -9.34
C THR A 191 -20.77 -23.01 -9.05
N ILE A 192 -21.43 -23.68 -10.00
CA ILE A 192 -22.78 -24.22 -9.82
C ILE A 192 -22.64 -25.72 -9.54
N GLU A 193 -22.98 -26.14 -8.32
CA GLU A 193 -23.15 -27.55 -8.00
C GLU A 193 -24.56 -28.00 -8.42
N VAL A 194 -24.63 -28.95 -9.36
CA VAL A 194 -25.90 -29.58 -9.76
C VAL A 194 -26.01 -30.92 -9.04
N SER A 195 -26.80 -30.95 -7.97
CA SER A 195 -27.17 -32.18 -7.28
C SER A 195 -28.20 -32.94 -8.11
N GLY A 196 -27.73 -33.86 -8.96
CA GLY A 196 -28.60 -34.76 -9.72
C GLY A 196 -29.33 -35.74 -8.80
N GLN A 197 -30.61 -35.50 -8.55
CA GLN A 197 -31.48 -36.44 -7.84
C GLN A 197 -31.79 -37.62 -8.77
N ARG A 198 -31.07 -38.74 -8.62
CA ARG A 198 -31.40 -39.99 -9.30
C ARG A 198 -32.74 -40.52 -8.75
N GLN A 199 -33.78 -40.46 -9.58
CA GLN A 199 -34.93 -41.37 -9.45
C GLN A 199 -34.43 -42.78 -9.76
N GLY A 200 -34.46 -43.64 -8.74
CA GLY A 200 -34.27 -45.08 -8.84
C GLY A 200 -35.49 -45.76 -8.26
N SER A 201 -36.25 -46.40 -9.14
CA SER A 201 -37.35 -47.31 -8.90
C SER A 201 -36.96 -48.50 -8.02
N ASP A 202 -37.80 -48.88 -7.05
CA ASP A 202 -37.83 -50.24 -6.51
C ASP A 202 -39.28 -50.77 -6.49
N LEU A 203 -39.51 -51.74 -7.37
CA LEU A 203 -40.55 -52.75 -7.29
C LEU A 203 -39.98 -53.94 -6.50
N THR A 204 -40.81 -54.51 -5.61
CA THR A 204 -40.85 -55.87 -5.03
C THR A 204 -40.59 -56.02 -3.52
N GLY A 205 -41.56 -56.65 -2.84
CA GLY A 205 -41.27 -57.63 -1.78
C GLY A 205 -41.89 -57.41 -0.40
N ALA A 206 -43.20 -57.57 -0.24
CA ALA A 206 -43.86 -58.32 0.85
C ALA A 206 -45.37 -58.44 0.58
#